data_AF-A0A7S1H7Z8-F1
#
_entry.id   AF-A0A7S1H7Z8-F1
#
_cell.length_a   1.000
_cell.length_b   1.000
_cell.length_c   1.000
_cell.angle_alpha   90.00
_cell.angle_beta   90.00
_cell.angle_gamma   90.00
#
_symmetry.space_group_name_H-M   'P 1'
#
loop_
_entity.id
_entity.type
_entity.pdbx_description
1 polymer ?
#
loop_
_entity_poly.entity_id
_entity_poly.type
_entity_poly.pdbx_seq_one_letter_code
_entity_poly.pdbx_strand_id
1 'polypeptide(L)'
;FQRGGGAYMSVFYRGKDTGNRRVHLRSVRPPPFKRQKRWASSRGWRFSVYKGPRRMSRTPGNTRGLRRLGSRRLGRISLRNWWHFRGVVRRTPRHNFVWKAEGTVYIHRRGRYTFCTQSDDGSKMWVDGRRIVNNDGLHGPR
;
A
#
# COMPACT_ATOMS: atom_id res chain seq x y z
N PHE A 1 12.82 9.73 -4.06
CA PHE A 1 12.82 8.45 -4.78
C PHE A 1 14.19 8.10 -5.42
N GLN A 2 15.36 7.94 -4.80
CA GLN A 2 15.94 8.08 -3.46
C GLN A 2 17.30 8.76 -3.66
N ARG A 3 17.63 9.76 -2.83
CA ARG A 3 19.00 10.27 -2.62
C ARG A 3 19.42 9.82 -1.20
N GLY A 4 19.71 8.53 -1.02
CA GLY A 4 20.40 8.02 0.19
C GLY A 4 19.57 7.29 1.27
N GLY A 5 18.26 7.52 1.42
CA GLY A 5 17.42 6.76 2.39
C GLY A 5 16.78 5.53 1.73
N GLY A 6 16.74 4.37 2.40
CA GLY A 6 16.26 3.09 1.84
C GLY A 6 14.76 3.02 1.56
N ALA A 7 14.27 2.02 0.80
CA ALA A 7 12.85 1.91 0.45
C ALA A 7 12.05 1.27 1.60
N TYR A 8 11.19 2.03 2.27
CA TYR A 8 10.37 1.57 3.40
C TYR A 8 8.87 1.79 3.13
N MET A 9 8.05 0.80 3.46
CA MET A 9 6.59 0.94 3.53
C MET A 9 5.98 -0.05 4.54
N SER A 10 5.18 0.47 5.47
CA SER A 10 4.23 -0.33 6.24
C SER A 10 2.87 0.36 6.36
N VAL A 11 1.79 -0.43 6.27
CA VAL A 11 0.42 0.05 6.46
C VAL A 11 -0.20 -0.57 7.72
N PHE A 12 -0.81 0.26 8.55
CA PHE A 12 -1.42 -0.11 9.82
C PHE A 12 -2.85 0.40 9.93
N TYR A 13 -3.64 -0.23 10.79
CA TYR A 13 -4.90 0.34 11.27
C TYR A 13 -5.12 0.07 12.76
N ARG A 14 -5.99 0.88 13.37
CA ARG A 14 -6.54 0.66 14.71
C ARG A 14 -8.02 1.03 14.76
N GLY A 15 -8.78 0.32 15.58
CA GLY A 15 -10.17 0.65 15.92
C GLY A 15 -10.82 -0.44 16.74
N LYS A 16 -12.16 -0.48 16.78
CA LYS A 16 -12.90 -1.45 17.62
C LYS A 16 -12.60 -2.92 17.28
N ASP A 17 -12.30 -3.21 16.01
CA ASP A 17 -11.90 -4.55 15.56
C ASP A 17 -10.54 -5.01 16.09
N THR A 18 -9.69 -4.08 16.52
CA THR A 18 -8.33 -4.37 16.99
C THR A 18 -8.16 -4.14 18.49
N GLY A 19 -9.26 -3.93 19.22
CA GLY A 19 -9.22 -3.48 20.61
C GLY A 19 -8.46 -2.15 20.75
N ASN A 20 -8.56 -1.28 19.74
CA ASN A 20 -7.81 -0.03 19.58
C ASN A 20 -6.27 -0.18 19.52
N ARG A 21 -5.74 -1.40 19.40
CA ARG A 21 -4.30 -1.64 19.17
C ARG A 21 -3.92 -1.39 17.71
N ARG A 22 -2.71 -0.87 17.49
CA ARG A 22 -2.14 -0.69 16.14
C ARG A 22 -1.67 -2.03 15.60
N VAL A 23 -2.24 -2.46 14.47
CA VAL A 23 -1.86 -3.73 13.82
C VAL A 23 -1.64 -3.54 12.32
N HIS A 24 -0.90 -4.44 11.69
CA HIS A 24 -0.70 -4.42 10.23
C HIS A 24 -2.01 -4.62 9.48
N LEU A 25 -2.24 -3.78 8.47
CA LEU A 25 -3.44 -3.86 7.67
C LEU A 25 -3.40 -5.09 6.75
N ARG A 26 -4.35 -6.01 6.97
CA ARG A 26 -4.53 -7.22 6.17
C ARG A 26 -5.68 -7.05 5.19
N SER A 27 -5.51 -7.55 3.98
CA SER A 27 -6.61 -7.66 3.01
C SER A 27 -7.25 -9.03 3.16
N VAL A 28 -8.42 -9.06 3.76
CA VAL A 28 -9.15 -10.30 4.08
C VAL A 28 -10.51 -10.29 3.42
N ARG A 29 -11.01 -11.49 3.10
CA ARG A 29 -12.35 -11.68 2.57
C ARG A 29 -13.36 -11.54 3.72
N PRO A 30 -14.48 -10.81 3.55
CA PRO A 30 -15.58 -10.87 4.51
C PRO A 30 -16.16 -12.29 4.59
N PRO A 31 -16.78 -12.69 5.72
CA PRO A 31 -17.60 -13.89 5.80
C PRO A 31 -18.68 -13.88 4.71
N PRO A 32 -19.16 -15.05 4.25
CA PRO A 32 -20.04 -15.17 3.09
C PRO A 32 -21.44 -14.51 3.23
N PHE A 33 -21.77 -13.93 4.38
CA PHE A 33 -23.15 -13.56 4.74
C PHE A 33 -23.65 -12.17 4.32
N LYS A 34 -23.02 -11.45 3.39
CA LYS A 34 -23.62 -10.22 2.81
C LYS A 34 -23.31 -10.11 1.32
N ARG A 35 -24.28 -9.66 0.51
CA ARG A 35 -24.12 -9.33 -0.94
C ARG A 35 -22.81 -8.56 -1.15
N GLN A 36 -21.77 -9.28 -1.58
CA GLN A 36 -20.43 -8.75 -1.75
C GLN A 36 -20.34 -8.05 -3.12
N LYS A 37 -20.01 -6.76 -3.15
CA LYS A 37 -19.58 -6.10 -4.40
C LYS A 37 -18.35 -6.82 -4.95
N ARG A 38 -18.20 -6.89 -6.28
CA ARG A 38 -17.18 -7.65 -7.03
C ARG A 38 -15.72 -7.48 -6.56
N TRP A 39 -15.40 -6.44 -5.79
CA TRP A 39 -14.06 -6.18 -5.24
C TRP A 39 -13.73 -6.98 -3.96
N ALA A 40 -14.71 -7.56 -3.27
CA ALA A 40 -14.55 -8.25 -1.98
C ALA A 40 -13.94 -9.67 -2.04
N SER A 41 -13.33 -10.07 -3.17
CA SER A 41 -12.85 -11.44 -3.41
C SER A 41 -11.34 -11.64 -3.19
N SER A 42 -10.60 -10.62 -2.75
CA SER A 42 -9.14 -10.68 -2.68
C SER A 42 -8.60 -11.36 -1.41
N ARG A 43 -8.06 -12.58 -1.54
CA ARG A 43 -7.08 -13.14 -0.59
C ARG A 43 -5.77 -12.33 -0.74
N GLY A 44 -5.59 -11.29 0.06
CA GLY A 44 -4.40 -10.46 0.07
C GLY A 44 -4.39 -9.27 -0.89
N TRP A 45 -3.48 -8.33 -0.63
CA TRP A 45 -3.22 -7.13 -1.40
C TRP A 45 -2.58 -7.46 -2.74
N ARG A 46 -3.21 -7.04 -3.85
CA ARG A 46 -2.55 -7.01 -5.15
C ARG A 46 -1.53 -5.88 -5.14
N PHE A 47 -0.26 -6.25 -4.95
CA PHE A 47 0.86 -5.34 -4.96
C PHE A 47 1.50 -5.32 -6.35
N SER A 48 1.43 -4.19 -7.05
CA SER A 48 2.00 -3.99 -8.38
C SER A 48 3.14 -2.97 -8.32
N VAL A 49 4.20 -3.19 -9.10
CA VAL A 49 5.35 -2.28 -9.22
C VAL A 49 5.42 -1.70 -10.62
N TYR A 50 5.75 -0.42 -10.72
CA TYR A 50 5.85 0.35 -11.95
C TYR A 50 7.17 1.13 -12.00
N LYS A 51 7.74 1.30 -13.19
CA LYS A 51 8.89 2.17 -13.45
C LYS A 51 8.42 3.45 -14.13
N GLY A 52 8.89 4.60 -13.62
CA GLY A 52 8.67 5.89 -14.27
C GLY A 52 9.56 6.04 -15.51
N PRO A 53 9.11 6.80 -16.53
CA PRO A 53 9.89 7.07 -17.74
C PRO A 53 11.07 8.01 -17.47
N ARG A 54 10.97 8.85 -16.43
CA ARG A 54 11.99 9.81 -16.00
C ARG A 54 12.12 9.78 -14.48
N ARG A 55 13.07 10.55 -13.96
CA ARG A 55 13.22 10.77 -12.52
C ARG A 55 11.93 11.35 -11.94
N MET A 56 11.40 10.72 -10.91
CA MET A 56 10.17 11.15 -10.24
C MET A 56 10.49 11.82 -8.91
N SER A 57 9.84 12.94 -8.61
CA SER A 57 9.95 13.69 -7.35
C SER A 57 8.68 13.67 -6.51
N ARG A 58 7.56 13.16 -7.05
CA ARG A 58 6.26 13.06 -6.38
C ARG A 58 5.57 11.73 -6.71
N THR A 59 4.69 11.26 -5.84
CA THR A 59 3.85 10.08 -6.12
C THR A 59 2.80 10.44 -7.17
N PRO A 60 2.79 9.81 -8.36
CA PRO A 60 1.82 10.13 -9.40
C PRO A 60 0.40 9.77 -8.94
N GLY A 61 -0.60 10.57 -9.34
CA GLY A 61 -1.99 10.38 -8.94
C GLY A 61 -2.64 9.12 -9.53
N ASN A 62 -2.08 8.59 -10.62
CA ASN A 62 -2.48 7.34 -11.25
C ASN A 62 -1.25 6.66 -11.88
N THR A 63 -1.44 5.47 -12.45
CA THR A 63 -0.35 4.69 -13.06
C THR A 63 -0.26 4.83 -14.59
N ARG A 64 -1.01 5.75 -15.21
CA ARG A 64 -0.92 6.00 -16.66
C ARG A 64 0.47 6.55 -16.99
N GLY A 65 1.05 6.09 -18.09
CA GLY A 65 2.41 6.47 -18.50
C GLY A 65 3.54 5.81 -17.69
N LEU A 66 3.24 4.94 -16.71
CA LEU A 66 4.25 4.16 -16.02
C LEU A 66 4.34 2.75 -16.60
N ARG A 67 5.56 2.24 -16.76
CA ARG A 67 5.77 0.86 -17.22
C ARG A 67 5.58 -0.12 -16.07
N ARG A 68 4.56 -0.98 -16.15
CA ARG A 68 4.32 -2.04 -15.16
C ARG A 68 5.42 -3.09 -15.21
N LEU A 69 6.07 -3.35 -14.07
CA LEU A 69 7.19 -4.31 -13.96
C LEU A 69 6.74 -5.69 -13.48
N GLY A 70 5.62 -5.76 -12.75
CA GLY A 70 5.06 -7.01 -12.24
C GLY A 70 4.10 -6.79 -11.08
N SER A 71 3.56 -7.89 -10.55
CA SER A 71 2.74 -7.88 -9.32
C SER A 71 2.76 -9.19 -8.57
N ARG A 72 2.46 -9.13 -7.27
CA ARG A 72 2.26 -10.28 -6.39
C ARG A 72 1.11 -10.03 -5.40
N ARG A 73 0.49 -11.09 -4.89
CA ARG A 73 -0.46 -10.98 -3.77
C ARG A 73 0.27 -11.07 -2.44
N LEU A 74 -0.02 -10.14 -1.52
CA LEU A 74 0.58 -10.07 -0.19
C LEU A 74 -0.48 -10.16 0.90
N GLY A 75 -0.24 -10.93 1.95
CA GLY A 75 -1.13 -10.94 3.12
C GLY A 75 -1.13 -9.61 3.89
N ARG A 76 0.01 -8.92 3.90
CA ARG A 76 0.23 -7.61 4.52
C ARG A 76 1.20 -6.77 3.68
N ILE A 77 1.11 -5.45 3.79
CA ILE A 77 2.09 -4.53 3.19
C ILE A 77 3.09 -4.16 4.29
N SER A 78 4.25 -4.82 4.29
CA SER A 78 5.38 -4.53 5.17
C SER A 78 6.69 -4.83 4.44
N LEU A 79 7.23 -3.82 3.76
CA LEU A 79 8.44 -3.89 2.95
C LEU A 79 9.44 -2.92 3.57
N ARG A 80 10.52 -3.45 4.15
CA ARG A 80 11.40 -2.66 5.04
C ARG A 80 12.62 -2.07 4.34
N ASN A 81 12.97 -2.62 3.19
CA ASN A 81 14.12 -2.21 2.41
C ASN A 81 13.89 -2.61 0.94
N TRP A 82 14.77 -2.12 0.05
CA TRP A 82 14.69 -2.42 -1.38
C TRP A 82 14.70 -3.94 -1.69
N TRP A 83 15.42 -4.75 -0.91
CA TRP A 83 15.48 -6.20 -1.11
C TRP A 83 14.11 -6.86 -0.93
N HIS A 84 13.28 -6.39 0.01
CA HIS A 84 11.90 -6.85 0.14
C HIS A 84 11.08 -6.53 -1.11
N PHE A 85 11.23 -5.34 -1.69
CA PHE A 85 10.54 -5.00 -2.94
C PHE A 85 10.98 -5.90 -4.10
N ARG A 86 12.29 -6.19 -4.21
CA ARG A 86 12.83 -7.12 -5.20
C ARG A 86 12.33 -8.56 -4.97
N GLY A 87 12.16 -8.98 -3.72
CA GLY A 87 11.57 -10.28 -3.38
C GLY A 87 10.08 -10.40 -3.73
N VAL A 88 9.37 -9.28 -3.81
CA VAL A 88 7.97 -9.24 -4.28
C VAL A 88 7.90 -9.20 -5.81
N VAL A 89 8.67 -8.30 -6.44
CA VAL A 89 8.79 -8.18 -7.90
C VAL A 89 10.27 -8.10 -8.26
N ARG A 90 10.82 -9.17 -8.83
CA ARG A 90 12.27 -9.32 -9.14
C ARG A 90 12.86 -8.19 -9.99
N ARG A 91 12.04 -7.58 -10.86
CA ARG A 91 12.43 -6.50 -11.77
C ARG A 91 12.46 -5.11 -11.11
N THR A 92 12.19 -5.00 -9.81
CA THR A 92 12.14 -3.69 -9.13
C THR A 92 13.52 -3.01 -9.13
N PRO A 93 13.66 -1.83 -9.76
CA PRO A 93 14.92 -1.09 -9.77
C PRO A 93 15.19 -0.46 -8.40
N ARG A 94 16.41 0.00 -8.16
CA ARG A 94 16.77 0.71 -6.92
C ARG A 94 16.16 2.12 -6.82
N HIS A 95 15.79 2.73 -7.93
CA HIS A 95 15.29 4.11 -7.99
C HIS A 95 14.21 4.25 -9.08
N ASN A 96 13.48 5.36 -9.04
CA ASN A 96 12.46 5.73 -10.03
C ASN A 96 11.37 4.66 -10.25
N PHE A 97 10.94 4.01 -9.17
CA PHE A 97 9.79 3.12 -9.19
C PHE A 97 8.69 3.62 -8.27
N VAL A 98 7.47 3.20 -8.59
CA VAL A 98 6.26 3.40 -7.78
C VAL A 98 5.64 2.04 -7.57
N TRP A 99 4.94 1.84 -6.47
CA TRP A 99 4.13 0.66 -6.25
C TRP A 99 2.69 1.05 -5.95
N LYS A 100 1.77 0.15 -6.26
CA LYS A 100 0.34 0.29 -5.97
C LYS A 100 -0.15 -0.98 -5.32
N ALA A 101 -0.76 -0.87 -4.14
CA ALA A 101 -1.38 -1.99 -3.46
C ALA A 101 -2.91 -1.80 -3.45
N GLU A 102 -3.63 -2.81 -3.93
CA GLU A 102 -5.09 -2.79 -4.02
C GLU A 102 -5.67 -4.02 -3.32
N GLY A 103 -6.71 -3.83 -2.52
CA GLY A 103 -7.29 -4.90 -1.71
C GLY A 103 -8.53 -4.42 -0.97
N THR A 104 -9.06 -5.28 -0.12
CA THR A 104 -10.27 -5.02 0.66
C THR A 104 -10.02 -5.29 2.14
N VAL A 105 -10.45 -4.35 2.97
CA VAL A 105 -10.39 -4.49 4.42
C VAL A 105 -11.80 -4.79 4.91
N TYR A 106 -11.94 -5.85 5.70
CA TYR A 106 -13.20 -6.17 6.34
C TYR A 106 -13.25 -5.51 7.71
N ILE A 107 -14.28 -4.67 7.93
CA ILE A 107 -14.58 -4.04 9.21
C ILE A 107 -15.85 -4.68 9.77
N HIS A 108 -15.78 -5.31 10.94
CA HIS A 108 -16.91 -6.06 11.50
C HIS A 108 -17.59 -5.35 12.67
N ARG A 109 -16.93 -4.39 13.34
CA ARG A 109 -17.52 -3.56 14.39
C ARG A 109 -17.60 -2.10 13.92
N ARG A 110 -18.81 -1.53 13.95
CA ARG A 110 -19.04 -0.11 13.63
C ARG A 110 -18.29 0.81 14.61
N GLY A 111 -17.51 1.74 14.09
CA GLY A 111 -16.75 2.69 14.89
C GLY A 111 -15.80 3.55 14.06
N ARG A 112 -15.03 4.40 14.75
CA ARG A 112 -13.95 5.17 14.13
C ARG A 112 -12.71 4.29 13.98
N TYR A 113 -12.06 4.42 12.83
CA TYR A 113 -10.82 3.73 12.50
C TYR A 113 -9.75 4.74 12.08
N THR A 114 -8.53 4.54 12.55
CA THR A 114 -7.37 5.29 12.10
C THR A 114 -6.51 4.38 11.21
N PHE A 115 -6.16 4.86 10.02
CA PHE A 115 -5.21 4.22 9.12
C PHE A 115 -3.92 5.02 9.08
N CYS A 116 -2.78 4.33 9.06
CA CYS A 116 -1.47 4.95 9.02
C CYS A 116 -0.59 4.27 7.97
N THR A 117 0.15 5.06 7.21
CA THR A 117 1.25 4.59 6.37
C THR A 117 2.56 5.13 6.93
N GLN A 118 3.64 4.38 6.76
CA GLN A 118 4.99 4.87 7.01
C GLN A 118 5.82 4.63 5.76
N SER A 119 6.46 5.68 5.21
CA SER A 119 7.19 5.63 3.93
C SER A 119 8.40 6.57 3.94
N ASP A 120 9.48 6.19 3.26
CA ASP A 120 10.71 6.99 3.12
C ASP A 120 10.73 7.88 1.86
N ASP A 121 9.84 7.63 0.90
CA ASP A 121 9.74 8.42 -0.34
C ASP A 121 8.33 8.96 -0.62
N GLY A 122 7.43 8.76 0.33
CA GLY A 122 6.06 9.21 0.26
C GLY A 122 5.05 8.12 -0.13
N SER A 123 3.79 8.36 0.21
CA SER A 123 2.68 7.44 0.01
C SER A 123 1.33 8.15 0.04
N LYS A 124 0.34 7.56 -0.64
CA LYS A 124 -1.05 8.01 -0.61
C LYS A 124 -1.95 6.79 -0.39
N MET A 125 -2.98 6.94 0.43
CA MET A 125 -3.96 5.89 0.70
C MET A 125 -5.38 6.39 0.45
N TRP A 126 -6.17 5.54 -0.20
CA TRP A 126 -7.58 5.76 -0.44
C TRP A 126 -8.39 4.60 0.15
N VAL A 127 -9.54 4.93 0.73
CA VAL A 127 -10.56 3.97 1.19
C VAL A 127 -11.89 4.39 0.59
N ASP A 128 -12.56 3.46 -0.09
CA ASP A 128 -13.85 3.68 -0.79
C ASP A 128 -13.84 4.93 -1.70
N GLY A 129 -12.74 5.13 -2.42
CA GLY A 129 -12.55 6.27 -3.34
C GLY A 129 -12.17 7.58 -2.67
N ARG A 130 -12.24 7.69 -1.34
CA ARG A 130 -11.83 8.88 -0.59
C ARG A 130 -10.36 8.76 -0.18
N ARG A 131 -9.56 9.79 -0.46
CA ARG A 131 -8.17 9.85 0.01
C ARG A 131 -8.15 10.09 1.52
N ILE A 132 -7.57 9.17 2.28
CA ILE A 132 -7.54 9.24 3.75
C ILE A 132 -6.14 9.42 4.32
N VAL A 133 -5.09 9.12 3.54
CA VAL A 133 -3.69 9.43 3.90
C VAL A 133 -3.01 10.10 2.70
N ASN A 134 -2.31 11.19 2.97
CA ASN A 134 -1.46 11.87 2.00
C ASN A 134 -0.12 12.19 2.67
N ASN A 135 0.81 11.24 2.62
CA ASN A 135 2.19 11.43 3.06
C ASN A 135 3.07 11.58 1.81
N ASP A 136 2.71 12.50 0.90
CA ASP A 136 3.45 12.76 -0.34
C ASP A 136 4.54 13.80 -0.10
N GLY A 137 5.75 13.57 -0.60
CA GLY A 137 6.91 14.42 -0.32
C GLY A 137 8.15 13.60 0.03
N LEU A 138 9.32 14.22 -0.13
CA LEU A 138 10.62 13.61 0.16
C LEU A 138 10.90 13.80 1.65
N HIS A 139 10.56 12.81 2.46
CA HIS A 139 10.67 12.88 3.92
C HIS A 139 11.18 11.53 4.45
N GLY A 140 12.01 11.54 5.50
CA GLY A 140 12.39 10.32 6.22
C GLY A 140 11.20 9.62 6.88
N PRO A 141 11.40 8.43 7.48
CA PRO A 141 10.32 7.61 8.01
C PRO A 141 9.49 8.39 9.04
N ARG A 142 8.19 8.54 8.76
CA ARG A 142 7.16 9.04 9.68
C ARG A 142 6.01 8.03 9.72
#